data_AF-A0A1F7NJY4-F1
#
_entry.id   AF-A0A1F7NJY4-F1
#
_cell.length_a   1.000
_cell.length_b   1.000
_cell.length_c   1.000
_cell.angle_alpha   90.00
_cell.angle_beta   90.00
_cell.angle_gamma   90.00
#
_symmetry.space_group_name_H-M   'P 1'
#
loop_
_entity.id
_entity.type
_entity.pdbx_description
1 polymer ?
#
loop_
_entity_poly.entity_id
_entity_poly.type
_entity_poly.pdbx_seq_one_letter_code
_entity_poly.pdbx_strand_id
1 'polypeptide(L)'
;MRLAPPTNLGELLALLRRASVVVAGDTGPVHLAAALGTACVGLYGPTPAERNGPWGQVGRALQSPTGALDGIAVDAVFRAVTEALER
;
A
#
# COMPACT_ATOMS: atom_id res chain seq x y z
N MET A 1 -6.17 19.70 -3.46
CA MET A 1 -6.19 18.43 -2.70
C MET A 1 -7.60 17.87 -2.76
N ARG A 2 -7.78 16.60 -3.15
CA ARG A 2 -9.11 15.94 -3.18
C ARG A 2 -9.12 14.86 -2.10
N LEU A 3 -10.11 14.91 -1.22
CA LEU A 3 -10.30 13.89 -0.20
C LEU A 3 -11.20 12.77 -0.73
N ALA A 4 -11.01 11.56 -0.20
CA ALA A 4 -11.97 10.50 -0.41
C ALA A 4 -13.30 10.86 0.28
N PRO A 5 -14.46 10.53 -0.30
CA PRO A 5 -15.74 10.68 0.39
C PRO A 5 -15.83 9.67 1.55
N PRO A 6 -16.77 9.86 2.49
CA PRO A 6 -17.15 8.80 3.41
C PRO A 6 -17.62 7.57 2.63
N THR A 7 -17.15 6.39 3.03
CA THR A 7 -17.49 5.11 2.40
C THR A 7 -17.83 4.08 3.44
N ASN A 8 -18.80 3.21 3.17
CA ASN A 8 -18.91 1.94 3.86
C ASN A 8 -17.85 0.95 3.34
N LEU A 9 -17.76 -0.24 3.96
CA LEU A 9 -16.75 -1.24 3.59
C LEU A 9 -16.88 -1.70 2.13
N GLY A 10 -18.11 -1.93 1.65
CA GLY A 10 -18.35 -2.36 0.27
C GLY A 10 -17.93 -1.31 -0.76
N GLU A 11 -18.19 -0.04 -0.47
CA GLU A 11 -17.77 1.10 -1.30
C GLU A 11 -16.25 1.26 -1.33
N LEU A 12 -15.58 1.11 -0.18
CA LEU A 12 -14.12 1.09 -0.13
C LEU A 12 -13.55 -0.04 -0.99
N LEU A 13 -14.07 -1.26 -0.87
CA LEU A 13 -13.63 -2.39 -1.69
C LEU A 13 -13.82 -2.11 -3.19
N ALA A 14 -14.94 -1.50 -3.58
CA ALA A 14 -15.20 -1.11 -4.96
C ALA A 14 -14.21 -0.06 -5.48
N LEU A 15 -13.80 0.90 -4.65
CA LEU A 15 -12.77 1.88 -4.99
C LEU A 15 -11.39 1.22 -5.11
N LEU A 16 -11.00 0.40 -4.13
CA LEU A 16 -9.72 -0.32 -4.15
C LEU A 16 -9.60 -1.21 -5.38
N ARG A 17 -10.64 -1.99 -5.71
CA ARG A 17 -10.66 -2.86 -6.91
C ARG A 17 -10.48 -2.10 -8.24
N ARG A 18 -10.80 -0.81 -8.26
CA ARG A 18 -10.69 0.04 -9.45
C ARG A 18 -9.40 0.85 -9.51
N ALA A 19 -8.62 0.85 -8.44
CA ALA A 19 -7.34 1.56 -8.42
C ALA A 19 -6.32 0.80 -9.29
N SER A 20 -5.48 1.54 -10.02
CA SER A 20 -4.33 0.96 -10.71
C SER A 20 -3.25 0.53 -9.71
N VAL A 21 -3.11 1.28 -8.62
CA VAL A 21 -2.18 1.00 -7.52
C VAL A 21 -2.72 1.62 -6.22
N VAL A 22 -2.53 0.92 -5.10
CA VAL A 22 -2.85 1.42 -3.75
C VAL A 22 -1.56 1.60 -2.97
N VAL A 23 -1.33 2.80 -2.42
CA VAL A 23 -0.21 3.09 -1.53
C VAL A 23 -0.77 3.39 -0.15
N ALA A 24 -0.37 2.63 0.86
CA ALA A 24 -0.86 2.80 2.22
C ALA A 24 0.14 2.26 3.26
N GLY A 25 0.03 2.74 4.50
CA GLY A 25 0.73 2.13 5.63
C GLY A 25 0.12 0.78 6.02
N ASP A 26 0.71 0.13 7.03
CA ASP A 26 0.22 -1.14 7.61
C ASP A 26 -1.17 -1.00 8.26
N THR A 27 -2.21 -1.04 7.41
CA THR A 27 -3.61 -0.75 7.76
C THR A 27 -4.55 -1.51 6.83
N GLY A 28 -5.83 -1.62 7.21
CA GLY A 28 -6.85 -2.38 6.45
C GLY A 28 -6.82 -2.17 4.92
N PRO A 29 -6.75 -0.95 4.38
CA PRO A 29 -6.75 -0.71 2.93
C PRO A 29 -5.66 -1.43 2.13
N VAL A 30 -4.42 -1.55 2.65
CA VAL A 30 -3.33 -2.24 1.92
C VAL A 30 -3.60 -3.75 1.84
N HIS A 31 -4.12 -4.32 2.94
CA HIS A 31 -4.48 -5.73 3.03
C HIS A 31 -5.70 -6.08 2.18
N LEU A 32 -6.71 -5.21 2.18
CA LEU A 32 -7.88 -5.36 1.31
C LEU A 32 -7.52 -5.23 -0.17
N ALA A 33 -6.64 -4.29 -0.53
CA ALA A 33 -6.15 -4.17 -1.91
C ALA A 33 -5.43 -5.46 -2.36
N ALA A 34 -4.57 -6.01 -1.50
CA ALA A 34 -3.90 -7.29 -1.77
C ALA A 34 -4.90 -8.44 -1.95
N ALA A 35 -5.90 -8.57 -1.07
CA ALA A 35 -6.94 -9.58 -1.15
C ALA A 35 -7.80 -9.47 -2.43
N LEU A 36 -7.99 -8.26 -2.94
CA LEU A 36 -8.69 -7.99 -4.20
C LEU A 36 -7.82 -8.19 -5.44
N GLY A 37 -6.54 -8.56 -5.29
CA GLY A 37 -5.59 -8.68 -6.39
C GLY A 37 -5.16 -7.34 -7.00
N THR A 38 -5.51 -6.23 -6.35
CA THR A 38 -5.07 -4.89 -6.78
C THR A 38 -3.60 -4.69 -6.43
N ALA A 39 -2.81 -4.14 -7.34
CA ALA A 39 -1.42 -3.83 -7.08
C ALA A 39 -1.31 -2.86 -5.88
N CYS A 40 -0.45 -3.17 -4.92
CA CYS A 40 -0.27 -2.31 -3.75
C CYS A 40 1.19 -2.19 -3.32
N VAL A 41 1.52 -1.03 -2.77
CA VAL A 41 2.79 -0.69 -2.13
C VAL A 41 2.51 -0.40 -0.66
N GLY A 42 3.06 -1.23 0.22
CA GLY A 42 2.87 -1.08 1.67
C GLY A 42 4.02 -0.31 2.31
N LEU A 43 3.72 0.60 3.23
CA LEU A 43 4.71 1.42 3.94
C LEU A 43 4.78 1.00 5.41
N TYR A 44 5.94 0.55 5.85
CA TYR A 44 6.12 -0.09 7.16
C TYR A 44 7.12 0.69 8.00
N GLY A 45 6.65 1.31 9.08
CA GLY A 45 7.51 1.96 10.06
C GLY A 45 8.00 0.93 11.09
N PRO A 46 7.36 0.85 12.28
CA PRO A 46 7.84 -0.03 13.34
C PRO A 46 7.38 -1.48 13.17
N THR A 47 6.37 -1.73 12.34
CA THR A 47 5.85 -3.08 12.10
C THR A 47 6.71 -3.80 11.05
N PRO A 48 7.03 -5.10 11.25
CA PRO A 48 7.82 -5.85 10.27
C PRO A 48 7.05 -6.09 8.97
N ALA A 49 7.58 -5.60 7.85
CA ALA A 49 7.05 -5.81 6.51
C ALA A 49 7.03 -7.29 6.08
N GLU A 50 8.01 -8.10 6.51
CA GLU A 50 8.04 -9.53 6.22
C GLU A 50 6.82 -10.27 6.79
N ARG A 51 6.37 -9.84 7.98
CA ARG A 51 5.25 -10.45 8.69
C ARG A 51 3.90 -9.87 8.28
N ASN A 52 3.84 -8.55 8.11
CA ASN A 52 2.59 -7.80 7.89
C ASN A 52 2.47 -7.25 6.46
N GLY A 53 3.35 -7.67 5.56
CA GLY A 53 3.34 -7.28 4.15
C GLY A 53 2.04 -7.65 3.45
N PRO A 54 1.68 -6.98 2.34
CA PRO A 54 0.51 -7.35 1.57
C PRO A 54 0.68 -8.76 1.00
N TRP A 55 -0.25 -9.66 1.33
CA TRP A 55 -0.17 -11.07 0.96
C TRP A 55 -0.04 -11.25 -0.55
N GLY A 56 0.90 -12.10 -0.98
CA GLY A 56 1.21 -12.32 -2.41
C GLY A 56 1.90 -11.13 -3.10
N GLN A 57 2.17 -10.04 -2.38
CA GLN A 57 2.82 -8.82 -2.89
C GLN A 57 3.89 -8.27 -1.93
N VAL A 58 4.41 -9.09 -1.01
CA VAL A 58 5.39 -8.68 0.03
C VAL A 58 6.64 -8.03 -0.57
N GLY A 59 7.01 -8.39 -1.81
CA GLY A 59 8.09 -7.72 -2.55
C GLY A 59 7.86 -6.22 -2.84
N ARG A 60 6.66 -5.69 -2.58
CA ARG A 60 6.29 -4.26 -2.70
C ARG A 60 6.10 -3.59 -1.34
N ALA A 61 6.55 -4.24 -0.26
CA ALA A 61 6.55 -3.67 1.08
C ALA A 61 7.85 -2.90 1.33
N LEU A 62 7.74 -1.60 1.59
CA LEU A 62 8.86 -0.73 1.92
C LEU A 62 9.00 -0.64 3.43
N GLN A 63 10.06 -1.25 3.95
CA GLN A 63 10.45 -1.16 5.36
C GLN A 63 11.26 0.11 5.60
N SER A 64 10.88 0.89 6.61
CA SER A 64 11.65 2.04 7.06
C SER A 64 13.01 1.59 7.63
N PRO A 65 14.12 2.25 7.25
CA PRO A 65 15.43 2.01 7.85
C PRO A 65 15.55 2.56 9.28
N THR A 66 14.68 3.49 9.67
CA THR A 66 14.68 4.12 11.01
C THR A 66 13.63 3.53 11.94
N GLY A 67 12.75 2.67 11.43
CA GLY A 67 11.57 2.17 12.16
C GLY A 67 10.43 3.20 12.27
N ALA A 68 10.60 4.41 11.73
CA ALA A 68 9.56 5.43 11.64
C ALA A 68 9.18 5.67 10.18
N LEU A 69 7.91 5.97 9.89
CA LEU A 69 7.41 6.02 8.51
C LEU A 69 8.09 7.11 7.65
N ASP A 70 8.53 8.19 8.29
CA ASP A 70 9.29 9.29 7.69
C ASP A 70 10.69 8.88 7.19
N GLY A 71 11.22 7.76 7.67
CA GLY A 71 12.46 7.16 7.16
C GLY A 71 12.33 6.56 5.76
N ILE A 72 11.10 6.42 5.23
CA ILE A 72 10.87 5.93 3.87
C ILE A 72 10.98 7.11 2.90
N ALA A 73 12.04 7.10 2.08
CA ALA A 73 12.24 8.14 1.07
C ALA A 73 11.11 8.14 0.03
N VAL A 74 10.61 9.32 -0.31
CA VAL A 74 9.56 9.50 -1.34
C VAL A 74 9.97 8.90 -2.68
N ASP A 75 11.25 9.02 -3.07
CA ASP A 75 11.76 8.43 -4.31
C ASP A 75 11.67 6.90 -4.34
N ALA A 76 11.84 6.25 -3.19
CA ALA A 76 11.67 4.80 -3.08
C ALA A 76 10.20 4.41 -3.26
N VAL A 77 9.27 5.19 -2.70
CA VAL A 77 7.83 5.00 -2.90
C VAL A 77 7.46 5.21 -4.37
N PHE A 78 7.95 6.28 -4.98
CA PHE A 78 7.67 6.60 -6.39
C PHE A 78 8.17 5.49 -7.32
N ARG A 79 9.38 4.98 -7.09
CA ARG A 79 9.91 3.84 -7.86
C ARG A 79 9.03 2.60 -7.74
N ALA A 80 8.66 2.22 -6.52
CA ALA A 80 7.82 1.04 -6.27
C ALA A 80 6.44 1.16 -6.94
N VAL A 81 5.89 2.38 -6.98
CA VAL A 81 4.63 2.68 -7.67
C VAL A 81 4.77 2.55 -9.18
N THR A 82 5.81 3.11 -9.78
CA THR A 82 6.06 3.00 -11.23
C THR A 82 6.24 1.54 -11.66
N GLU A 83 7.06 0.78 -10.93
CA GLU A 83 7.23 -0.66 -11.17
C GLU A 83 5.92 -1.44 -11.01
N ALA A 84 4.98 -0.96 -10.18
CA ALA A 84 3.65 -1.54 -10.03
C ALA A 84 2.70 -1.25 -11.19
N LEU A 85 2.88 -0.14 -11.89
CA LEU A 85 2.06 0.26 -13.02
C LEU A 85 2.54 -0.31 -14.37
N GLU A 86 3.80 -0.74 -14.45
CA GLU A 86 4.42 -1.29 -15.66
C GLU A 86 4.17 -2.81 -15.87
N ARG A 87 3.36 -3.45 -15.02
CA ARG A 87 3.06 -4.89 -15.06
C ARG A 87 1.66 -5.21 -15.55
#